data_AF-A0A6L6IGX0-F1
#
_entry.id   AF-A0A6L6IGX0-F1
#
_cell.length_a   1.000
_cell.length_b   1.000
_cell.length_c   1.000
_cell.angle_alpha   90.00
_cell.angle_beta   90.00
_cell.angle_gamma   90.00
#
_symmetry.space_group_name_H-M   'P 1'
#
loop_
_entity.id
_entity.type
_entity.pdbx_description
1 polymer ?
#
loop_
_entity_poly.entity_id
_entity_poly.type
_entity_poly.pdbx_seq_one_letter_code
_entity_poly.pdbx_strand_id
1 'polypeptide(L)'
;MPNLYAVVDKNLKCDVLVFLSDDAGAASALFGVWCANRPAGYRYYDLYQIAEVPFVDELYLVLESDRIYIRTYSEEVNNEA
;
A
#
# COMPACT_ATOMS: atom_id res chain seq x y z
N MET A 1 14.04 5.57 10.72
CA MET A 1 14.35 4.40 9.87
C MET A 1 13.12 4.19 9.03
N PRO A 2 13.27 4.09 7.69
CA PRO A 2 12.12 4.02 6.81
C PRO A 2 11.35 2.71 7.01
N ASN A 3 10.03 2.79 7.01
CA ASN A 3 9.14 1.63 7.01
C ASN A 3 8.82 1.22 5.57
N LEU A 4 8.59 -0.08 5.37
CA LEU A 4 8.14 -0.61 4.09
C LEU A 4 6.62 -0.52 4.01
N TYR A 5 6.11 -0.06 2.87
CA TYR A 5 4.68 0.01 2.59
C TYR A 5 4.37 -0.74 1.31
N ALA A 6 3.24 -1.45 1.30
CA ALA A 6 2.75 -2.19 0.16
C ALA A 6 1.33 -1.73 -0.20
N VAL A 7 1.13 -1.45 -1.48
CA VAL A 7 -0.19 -1.26 -2.07
C VAL A 7 -0.64 -2.59 -2.64
N VAL A 8 -1.80 -3.07 -2.18
CA VAL A 8 -2.39 -4.33 -2.61
C VAL A 8 -3.60 -4.04 -3.49
N ASP A 9 -3.64 -4.63 -4.68
CA ASP A 9 -4.86 -4.69 -5.48
C ASP A 9 -5.73 -5.83 -4.95
N LYS A 10 -6.93 -5.50 -4.46
CA LYS A 10 -7.83 -6.46 -3.82
C LYS A 10 -8.45 -7.45 -4.80
N ASN A 11 -8.59 -7.05 -6.07
CA ASN A 11 -9.15 -7.92 -7.10
C ASN A 11 -8.11 -8.94 -7.56
N LEU A 12 -6.88 -8.47 -7.81
CA LEU A 12 -5.78 -9.32 -8.26
C LEU A 12 -5.11 -10.09 -7.11
N LYS A 13 -5.34 -9.67 -5.87
CA LYS A 13 -4.76 -10.24 -4.64
C LYS A 13 -3.23 -10.25 -4.69
N CYS A 14 -2.63 -9.15 -5.15
CA CYS A 14 -1.18 -9.02 -5.27
C CYS A 14 -0.69 -7.62 -4.89
N ASP A 15 0.59 -7.56 -4.53
CA ASP A 15 1.31 -6.30 -4.33
C ASP A 15 1.57 -5.64 -5.69
N VAL A 16 1.06 -4.44 -5.87
CA VAL A 16 1.19 -3.67 -7.13
C VAL A 16 2.20 -2.53 -7.03
N LEU A 17 2.54 -2.12 -5.80
CA LEU A 17 3.59 -1.15 -5.52
C LEU A 17 4.14 -1.40 -4.12
N VAL A 18 5.47 -1.38 -4.00
CA VAL A 18 6.17 -1.42 -2.71
C VAL A 18 7.12 -0.24 -2.64
N PHE A 19 7.11 0.50 -1.53
CA PHE A 19 7.93 1.70 -1.36
C PHE A 19 8.33 1.92 0.10
N LEU A 20 9.36 2.73 0.30
CA LEU A 20 9.86 3.12 1.63
C LEU A 20 9.36 4.52 1.98
N SER A 21 8.95 4.72 3.23
CA SER A 21 8.66 6.04 3.78
C SER A 21 8.98 6.11 5.26
N ASP A 22 9.48 7.27 5.72
CA ASP A 22 9.78 7.51 7.13
C ASP A 22 8.52 7.81 7.96
N ASP A 23 7.39 8.14 7.31
CA ASP A 23 6.15 8.58 7.98
C ASP A 23 4.89 7.96 7.34
N ALA A 24 3.95 7.53 8.18
CA ALA A 24 2.70 6.92 7.73
C ALA A 24 1.76 7.92 7.04
N GLY A 25 1.79 9.20 7.45
CA GLY A 25 1.04 10.27 6.80
C GLY A 25 1.52 10.53 5.38
N ALA A 26 2.84 10.64 5.19
CA ALA A 26 3.46 10.79 3.87
C ALA A 26 3.19 9.58 2.96
N ALA A 27 3.27 8.35 3.50
CA ALA A 27 2.92 7.14 2.77
C ALA A 27 1.44 7.13 2.33
N SER A 28 0.53 7.52 3.23
CA SER A 28 -0.90 7.63 2.95
C SER A 28 -1.22 8.67 1.88
N ALA A 29 -0.54 9.82 1.88
CA ALA A 29 -0.70 10.86 0.88
C ALA A 29 -0.21 10.39 -0.50
N LEU A 30 0.97 9.77 -0.57
CA LEU A 30 1.51 9.19 -1.80
C LEU A 30 0.58 8.13 -2.37
N PHE A 31 0.08 7.24 -1.51
CA PHE A 31 -0.91 6.22 -1.88
C PHE A 31 -2.15 6.83 -2.53
N GLY A 32 -2.73 7.87 -1.92
CA GLY A 32 -3.91 8.56 -2.47
C GLY A 32 -3.65 9.16 -3.86
N VAL A 33 -2.53 9.85 -4.05
CA VAL A 33 -2.14 10.44 -5.34
C VAL A 33 -1.88 9.34 -6.38
N TRP A 34 -1.19 8.27 -6.00
CA TRP A 34 -0.91 7.16 -6.89
C TRP A 34 -2.20 6.48 -7.37
N CYS A 35 -3.14 6.20 -6.46
CA CYS A 35 -4.44 5.61 -6.81
C CYS A 35 -5.28 6.52 -7.71
N ALA A 36 -5.23 7.84 -7.50
CA ALA A 36 -5.96 8.81 -8.33
C ALA A 36 -5.47 8.85 -9.79
N ASN A 37 -4.19 8.57 -10.03
CA ASN A 37 -3.58 8.57 -11.36
C ASN A 37 -3.77 7.26 -12.15
N ARG A 38 -4.40 6.24 -11.56
CA ARG A 38 -4.74 5.00 -12.29
C ARG A 38 -5.90 5.25 -13.28
N PRO A 39 -6.11 4.40 -14.29
CA PRO A 39 -7.30 4.49 -15.16
C PRO A 39 -8.61 4.32 -14.38
N ALA A 40 -9.69 5.00 -14.79
CA ALA A 40 -11.01 4.86 -14.19
C ALA A 40 -11.56 3.43 -14.35
N GLY A 41 -12.12 2.86 -13.28
CA GLY A 41 -12.63 1.49 -13.22
C GLY A 41 -11.77 0.54 -12.38
N TYR A 42 -12.41 -0.17 -11.43
CA TYR A 42 -11.85 -1.21 -10.55
C TYR A 42 -10.70 -0.77 -9.64
N ARG A 43 -10.83 0.35 -8.92
CA ARG A 43 -9.81 0.86 -8.00
C ARG A 43 -10.06 0.47 -6.55
N TYR A 44 -9.89 -0.81 -6.23
CA TYR A 44 -9.95 -1.29 -4.86
C TYR A 44 -8.54 -1.61 -4.38
N TYR A 45 -7.87 -0.62 -3.82
CA TYR A 45 -6.51 -0.76 -3.30
C TYR A 45 -6.51 -0.60 -1.79
N ASP A 46 -5.72 -1.44 -1.11
CA ASP A 46 -5.43 -1.29 0.31
C ASP A 46 -3.95 -0.94 0.49
N LEU A 47 -3.68 -0.02 1.43
CA LEU A 47 -2.34 0.33 1.87
C LEU A 47 -2.04 -0.41 3.17
N TYR A 48 -0.91 -1.12 3.18
CA TYR A 48 -0.37 -1.77 4.37
C TYR A 48 1.01 -1.21 4.70
N GLN A 49 1.32 -1.10 5.98
CA GLN A 49 2.67 -0.98 6.49
C GLN A 49 3.19 -2.38 6.85
N ILE A 50 4.46 -2.66 6.54
CA ILE A 50 5.13 -3.89 6.95
C ILE A 50 6.15 -3.48 8.00
N ALA A 51 5.88 -3.84 9.26
CA ALA A 51 6.64 -3.34 10.42
C ALA A 51 8.03 -3.96 10.51
N GLU A 52 8.13 -5.26 10.20
CA GLU A 52 9.40 -5.99 10.18
C GLU A 52 9.43 -6.85 8.92
N VAL A 53 10.56 -6.82 8.22
CA VAL A 53 10.78 -7.63 7.03
C VAL A 53 11.99 -8.53 7.28
N PRO A 54 11.80 -9.81 7.60
CA PRO A 54 12.91 -10.72 7.75
C PRO A 54 13.68 -10.83 6.43
N PHE A 55 15.01 -10.79 6.54
CA PHE A 55 15.92 -11.03 5.42
C PHE A 55 16.49 -12.44 5.55
N VAL A 56 16.04 -13.35 4.69
CA VAL A 56 16.37 -14.79 4.72
C VAL A 56 16.72 -15.22 3.31
N ASP A 57 17.81 -15.98 3.15
CA ASP A 57 18.25 -16.50 1.85
C ASP A 57 18.38 -15.43 0.76
N GLU A 58 18.95 -14.28 1.13
CA GLU A 58 19.14 -13.10 0.26
C GLU A 58 17.84 -12.45 -0.24
N LEU A 59 16.70 -12.78 0.37
CA LEU A 59 15.39 -12.27 0.02
C LEU A 59 14.71 -11.63 1.23
N TYR A 60 13.98 -10.55 0.97
CA TYR A 60 13.02 -10.00 1.92
C TYR A 60 11.74 -10.82 1.86
N LEU A 61 11.41 -11.51 2.94
CA LEU A 61 10.18 -12.28 3.04
C LEU A 61 9.11 -11.45 3.74
N VAL A 62 8.02 -11.15 3.04
CA VAL A 62 6.87 -10.44 3.62
C VAL A 62 5.75 -11.44 3.83
N LEU A 63 5.47 -11.80 5.07
CA LEU A 63 4.31 -12.63 5.40
C LEU A 63 3.06 -11.76 5.56
N GLU A 64 1.89 -12.36 5.35
CA GLU A 64 0.62 -11.65 5.50
C GLU A 64 0.36 -11.20 6.95
N SER A 65 0.85 -11.96 7.93
CA SER A 65 0.79 -11.61 9.37
C SER A 65 1.52 -10.32 9.73
N ASP A 66 2.51 -9.93 8.92
CA ASP A 66 3.41 -8.82 9.21
C ASP A 66 2.86 -7.50 8.64
N ARG A 67 1.72 -7.57 7.95
CA ARG A 67 1.06 -6.45 7.32
C ARG A 67 0.08 -5.79 8.29
N ILE A 68 0.34 -4.52 8.57
CA ILE A 68 -0.53 -3.65 9.34
C ILE A 68 -1.34 -2.81 8.36
N TYR A 69 -2.66 -3.01 8.34
CA TYR A 69 -3.54 -2.23 7.49
C TYR A 69 -3.53 -0.75 7.88
N ILE A 70 -3.43 0.13 6.88
CA ILE A 70 -3.47 1.59 7.06
C ILE A 70 -4.80 2.16 6.56
N ARG A 71 -5.13 1.95 5.28
CA ARG A 71 -6.38 2.47 4.68
C ARG A 71 -6.72 1.82 3.34
N THR A 72 -7.99 1.91 2.96
CA THR A 72 -8.50 1.60 1.63
C THR A 72 -8.60 2.89 0.79
N TYR A 73 -8.37 2.76 -0.53
CA TYR A 73 -8.79 3.75 -1.52
C TYR A 73 -10.15 3.35 -2.07
N SER A 74 -11.13 4.26 -1.96
CA SER A 74 -12.43 4.13 -2.62
C SER A 74 -12.67 5.35 -3.51
N GLU A 75 -12.98 5.11 -4.79
CA GLU A 75 -13.22 6.15 -5.78
C GLU A 75 -14.45 7.02 -5.42
N GLU A 76 -15.41 6.48 -4.66
CA GLU A 76 -16.61 7.19 -4.18
C GLU A 76 -16.30 8.37 -3.24
N VAL A 77 -15.21 8.32 -2.47
CA VAL A 77 -14.88 9.35 -1.45
C VAL A 77 -14.16 10.57 -2.06
N ASN A 78 -13.61 10.45 -3.26
CA ASN A 78 -12.84 11.52 -3.91
C ASN A 78 -13.64 12.34 -4.93
N ASN A 79 -14.87 11.93 -5.28
CA ASN A 79 -15.74 12.67 -6.19
C ASN A 79 -16.69 13.65 -5.47
N GLU A 80 -16.57 13.80 -4.15
CA GLU A 80 -17.32 14.78 -3.34
C GLU A 80 -16.53 16.07 -3.02
N ALA A 81 -15.38 16.30 -3.69
CA ALA A 81 -14.54 17.50 -3.51
C ALA A 81 -14.44 18.32 -4.80
#